data_AF-A0AAN4MYN3-F1
#
_entry.id   AF-A0AAN4MYN3-F1
#
_cell.length_a   1.000
_cell.length_b   1.000
_cell.length_c   1.000
_cell.angle_alpha   90.00
_cell.angle_beta   90.00
_cell.angle_gamma   90.00
#
_symmetry.space_group_name_H-M   'P 1'
#
loop_
_entity.id
_entity.type
_entity.pdbx_description
1 polymer ?
#
loop_
_entity_poly.entity_id
_entity_poly.type
_entity_poly.pdbx_seq_one_letter_code
_entity_poly.pdbx_strand_id
1 'polypeptide(L)'
;MNLNEVDIHYLIAAISVITSALVFYTIGVWGERLQKRLKFWHLVFFLLGLLADSVGTALMENIARLTHLHDEIHTVTGIIAILLMFIHAMWAIWTYVKGSERAKEHFNRFSIVVWCIWLIPYCIGVYLGMSLHH
;
A
#
# COMPACT_ATOMS: atom_id res chain seq x y z
N MET A 1 -4.25 -2.37 -29.50
CA MET A 1 -4.30 -0.94 -29.11
C MET A 1 -2.87 -0.51 -28.85
N ASN A 2 -2.34 0.48 -29.60
CA ASN A 2 -0.98 0.97 -29.38
C ASN A 2 -1.01 1.92 -28.18
N LEU A 3 -0.35 1.54 -27.09
CA LEU A 3 -0.03 2.46 -26.01
C LEU A 3 0.95 3.49 -26.59
N ASN A 4 0.65 4.78 -26.47
CA ASN A 4 1.59 5.81 -26.91
C ASN A 4 2.75 5.87 -25.90
N GLU A 5 3.93 6.39 -26.29
CA GLU A 5 5.12 6.45 -25.39
C GLU A 5 4.80 7.07 -24.03
N VAL A 6 3.92 8.07 -24.02
CA VAL A 6 3.43 8.75 -22.82
C VAL A 6 2.72 7.78 -21.85
N ASP A 7 1.87 6.88 -22.36
CA ASP A 7 1.13 5.91 -21.54
C ASP A 7 2.07 4.89 -20.88
N ILE A 8 3.12 4.47 -21.60
CA ILE A 8 4.16 3.59 -21.08
C ILE A 8 4.93 4.26 -19.94
N HIS A 9 5.29 5.54 -20.07
CA HIS A 9 5.96 6.27 -19.00
C HIS A 9 5.10 6.39 -17.74
N TYR A 10 3.80 6.69 -17.90
CA TYR A 10 2.87 6.76 -16.76
C TYR A 10 2.68 5.39 -16.09
N LEU A 11 2.63 4.30 -16.87
CA LEU A 11 2.52 2.95 -16.33
C LEU A 11 3.76 2.55 -15.52
N ILE A 12 4.97 2.81 -16.04
CA ILE A 12 6.22 2.55 -15.31
C ILE A 12 6.27 3.37 -14.02
N ALA A 13 5.84 4.63 -14.07
CA ALA A 13 5.75 5.48 -12.88
C ALA A 13 4.77 4.90 -11.85
N ALA A 14 3.57 4.49 -12.29
CA ALA A 14 2.56 3.90 -11.42
C ALA A 14 3.06 2.60 -10.74
N ILE A 15 3.70 1.70 -11.50
CA ILE A 15 4.29 0.46 -10.97
C ILE A 15 5.42 0.77 -9.99
N SER A 16 6.26 1.76 -10.29
CA SER A 16 7.36 2.16 -9.41
C SER A 16 6.83 2.72 -8.08
N VAL A 17 5.78 3.52 -8.13
CA VAL A 17 5.14 4.12 -6.96
C VAL A 17 4.43 3.07 -6.11
N ILE A 18 3.63 2.17 -6.71
CA ILE A 18 2.93 1.11 -5.97
C ILE A 18 3.93 0.12 -5.34
N THR A 19 5.04 -0.19 -6.03
CA THR A 19 6.11 -1.02 -5.49
C THR A 19 6.82 -0.32 -4.32
N SER A 20 6.98 1.00 -4.38
CA SER A 20 7.51 1.78 -3.26
C SER A 20 6.59 1.72 -2.04
N ALA A 21 5.25 1.66 -2.24
CA ALA A 21 4.29 1.47 -1.16
C ALA A 21 4.52 0.14 -0.43
N LEU A 22 4.68 -0.96 -1.18
CA LEU A 22 5.05 -2.27 -0.62
C LEU A 22 6.34 -2.19 0.21
N VAL A 23 7.38 -1.55 -0.33
CA VAL A 23 8.68 -1.42 0.36
C VAL A 23 8.54 -0.64 1.66
N PHE A 24 7.96 0.57 1.62
CA PHE A 24 7.79 1.40 2.82
C PHE A 24 6.91 0.72 3.86
N TYR A 25 5.80 0.11 3.45
CA TYR A 25 4.91 -0.54 4.38
C TYR A 25 5.57 -1.75 5.05
N THR A 26 6.30 -2.55 4.27
CA THR A 26 7.08 -3.68 4.78
C THR A 26 8.15 -3.23 5.76
N ILE A 27 8.89 -2.16 5.46
CA ILE A 27 9.91 -1.61 6.39
C ILE A 27 9.25 -1.16 7.70
N GLY A 28 8.10 -0.47 7.63
CA GLY A 28 7.36 -0.05 8.82
C GLY A 28 6.94 -1.23 9.70
N VAL A 29 6.33 -2.26 9.10
CA VAL A 29 5.79 -3.43 9.82
C VAL A 29 6.90 -4.31 10.39
N TRP A 30 7.90 -4.65 9.57
CA TRP A 30 8.98 -5.54 9.98
C TRP A 30 9.99 -4.84 10.88
N GLY A 31 10.26 -3.55 10.68
CA GLY A 31 11.07 -2.74 11.59
C GLY A 31 10.44 -2.68 12.99
N GLU A 32 9.12 -2.49 13.04
CA GLU A 32 8.36 -2.51 14.29
C GLU A 32 8.36 -3.88 14.98
N ARG A 33 8.20 -4.96 14.20
CA ARG A 33 8.30 -6.34 14.71
C ARG A 33 9.68 -6.66 15.29
N LEU A 34 10.75 -6.28 14.59
CA LEU A 34 12.13 -6.54 15.01
C LEU A 34 12.47 -5.77 16.29
N GLN A 35 12.01 -4.52 16.40
CA GLN A 35 12.24 -3.68 17.58
C GLN A 35 11.28 -3.95 18.72
N LYS A 36 10.24 -4.79 18.50
CA LYS A 36 9.19 -5.15 19.47
C LYS A 36 8.53 -3.95 20.16
N ARG A 37 8.56 -2.78 19.51
CA ARG A 37 8.03 -1.52 20.03
C ARG A 37 7.75 -0.56 18.88
N LEU A 38 6.61 0.09 18.94
CA LEU A 38 6.26 1.17 18.03
C LEU A 38 7.09 2.43 18.30
N LYS A 39 7.82 2.91 17.28
CA LYS A 39 8.62 4.15 17.31
C LYS A 39 8.16 5.11 16.20
N PHE A 40 8.50 6.39 16.35
CA PHE A 40 8.13 7.45 15.41
C PHE A 40 8.53 7.14 13.96
N TRP A 41 9.73 6.60 13.72
CA TRP A 41 10.16 6.26 12.36
C TRP A 41 9.28 5.20 11.68
N HIS A 42 8.65 4.28 12.42
CA HIS A 42 7.68 3.34 11.85
C HIS A 42 6.44 4.07 11.33
N LEU A 43 5.96 5.10 12.06
CA LEU A 43 4.83 5.93 11.63
C LEU A 43 5.16 6.66 10.33
N VAL A 44 6.39 7.18 10.19
CA VAL A 44 6.86 7.82 8.95
C VAL A 44 6.75 6.83 7.78
N PHE A 45 7.23 5.60 7.95
CA PHE A 45 7.12 4.57 6.91
C PHE A 45 5.67 4.15 6.60
N PHE A 46 4.78 4.08 7.60
CA PHE A 46 3.36 3.81 7.37
C PHE A 46 2.69 4.93 6.55
N LEU A 47 3.01 6.19 6.86
CA LEU A 47 2.48 7.34 6.12
C LEU A 47 3.05 7.43 4.70
N LEU A 48 4.35 7.18 4.52
CA LEU A 48 4.97 7.12 3.19
C LEU A 48 4.40 5.97 2.36
N GLY A 49 4.19 4.80 2.97
CA GLY A 49 3.54 3.67 2.32
C GLY A 49 2.12 4.01 1.88
N LEU A 50 1.30 4.59 2.76
CA LEU A 50 -0.08 4.99 2.45
C LEU A 50 -0.14 6.04 1.34
N LEU A 51 0.75 7.03 1.38
CA LEU A 51 0.84 8.06 0.35
C LEU A 51 1.20 7.43 -1.00
N ALA A 52 2.23 6.58 -1.02
CA ALA A 52 2.63 5.88 -2.22
C ALA A 52 1.50 4.98 -2.77
N ASP A 53 0.79 4.24 -1.90
CA ASP A 53 -0.34 3.38 -2.31
C ASP A 53 -1.45 4.23 -2.96
N SER A 54 -1.82 5.33 -2.30
CA SER A 54 -2.85 6.25 -2.79
C SER A 54 -2.48 6.89 -4.13
N VAL A 55 -1.24 7.36 -4.29
CA VAL A 55 -0.76 7.94 -5.56
C VAL A 55 -0.67 6.86 -6.65
N GLY A 56 -0.16 5.67 -6.32
CA GLY A 56 -0.07 4.55 -7.25
C GLY A 56 -1.43 4.13 -7.79
N THR A 57 -2.41 3.91 -6.90
CA THR A 57 -3.79 3.57 -7.29
C THR A 57 -4.44 4.68 -8.12
N ALA A 58 -4.27 5.95 -7.76
CA ALA A 58 -4.82 7.06 -8.53
C ALA A 58 -4.22 7.16 -9.94
N LEU A 59 -2.91 6.92 -10.09
CA LEU A 59 -2.25 6.87 -11.39
C LEU A 59 -2.77 5.70 -12.23
N MET A 60 -2.88 4.50 -11.64
CA MET A 60 -3.43 3.31 -12.32
C MET A 60 -4.88 3.52 -12.77
N GLU A 61 -5.72 4.12 -11.94
CA GLU A 61 -7.11 4.44 -12.27
C GLU A 61 -7.21 5.45 -13.42
N ASN A 62 -6.31 6.45 -13.44
CA ASN A 62 -6.24 7.40 -14.56
C ASN A 62 -5.82 6.71 -15.87
N ILE A 63 -4.84 5.82 -15.81
CA ILE A 63 -4.42 5.02 -16.97
C ILE A 63 -5.56 4.11 -17.45
N ALA A 64 -6.26 3.43 -16.54
CA ALA A 64 -7.41 2.59 -16.86
C ALA A 64 -8.53 3.36 -17.57
N ARG A 65 -8.80 4.60 -17.14
CA ARG A 65 -9.73 5.51 -17.83
C ARG A 65 -9.27 5.88 -19.24
N LEU A 66 -7.99 6.25 -19.40
CA LEU A 66 -7.42 6.63 -20.71
C LEU A 66 -7.38 5.46 -21.70
N THR A 67 -7.14 4.26 -21.19
CA THR A 67 -7.00 3.04 -22.00
C THR A 67 -8.31 2.27 -22.18
N HIS A 68 -9.40 2.72 -21.55
CA HIS A 68 -10.69 2.00 -21.47
C HIS A 68 -10.58 0.56 -20.89
N LEU A 69 -9.49 0.25 -20.20
CA LEU A 69 -9.23 -1.03 -19.54
C LEU A 69 -9.70 -0.95 -18.09
N HIS A 70 -11.01 -0.86 -17.88
CA HIS A 70 -11.56 -0.81 -16.53
C HIS A 70 -11.69 -2.22 -15.94
N ASP A 71 -10.92 -2.50 -14.89
CA ASP A 71 -11.08 -3.69 -14.06
C ASP A 71 -11.69 -3.28 -12.70
N GLU A 72 -12.98 -3.61 -12.53
CA GLU A 72 -13.73 -3.29 -11.31
C GLU A 72 -13.15 -4.02 -10.09
N ILE A 73 -12.61 -5.23 -10.26
CA ILE A 73 -12.07 -6.03 -9.15
C ILE A 73 -10.78 -5.38 -8.63
N HIS A 74 -9.87 -5.01 -9.54
CA HIS A 74 -8.65 -4.30 -9.15
C HIS A 74 -8.95 -2.98 -8.44
N THR A 75 -9.93 -2.21 -8.95
CA THR A 75 -10.29 -0.91 -8.38
C THR A 75 -10.86 -1.04 -6.97
N VAL A 76 -11.79 -1.98 -6.75
CA VAL A 76 -12.39 -2.22 -5.42
C VAL A 76 -11.33 -2.73 -4.44
N THR A 77 -10.51 -3.69 -4.86
CA THR A 77 -9.46 -4.26 -4.00
C THR A 77 -8.38 -3.22 -3.63
N GLY A 78 -8.01 -2.32 -4.56
CA GLY A 78 -7.12 -1.20 -4.28
C GLY A 78 -7.67 -0.21 -3.25
N ILE A 79 -8.96 0.15 -3.34
CA ILE A 79 -9.61 1.02 -2.35
C ILE A 79 -9.61 0.37 -0.96
N ILE A 80 -9.89 -0.95 -0.89
CA ILE A 80 -9.83 -1.71 0.36
C ILE A 80 -8.40 -1.66 0.95
N ALA A 81 -7.37 -1.79 0.11
CA ALA A 81 -5.97 -1.71 0.52
C ALA A 81 -5.63 -0.35 1.17
N ILE A 82 -6.01 0.75 0.51
CA ILE A 82 -5.81 2.12 1.01
C ILE A 82 -6.53 2.33 2.35
N LEU A 83 -7.80 1.92 2.45
CA LEU A 83 -8.58 2.05 3.69
C LEU A 83 -7.95 1.26 4.84
N LEU A 84 -7.47 0.05 4.56
CA LEU A 84 -6.79 -0.79 5.54
C LEU A 84 -5.50 -0.14 6.06
N MET A 85 -4.66 0.38 5.16
CA MET A 85 -3.44 1.12 5.53
C MET A 85 -3.75 2.40 6.30
N PHE A 86 -4.79 3.13 5.91
CA PHE A 86 -5.22 4.35 6.58
C PHE A 86 -5.66 4.09 8.01
N ILE A 87 -6.52 3.09 8.23
CA ILE A 87 -6.97 2.69 9.57
C ILE A 87 -5.77 2.25 10.41
N HIS A 88 -4.84 1.48 9.83
CA HIS A 88 -3.64 1.04 10.53
C HIS A 88 -2.70 2.19 10.90
N ALA A 89 -2.49 3.15 10.01
CA ALA A 89 -1.69 4.35 10.27
C ALA A 89 -2.32 5.22 11.36
N MET A 90 -3.64 5.44 11.33
CA MET A 90 -4.36 6.15 12.39
C MET A 90 -4.22 5.44 13.74
N TRP A 91 -4.37 4.11 13.75
CA TRP A 91 -4.22 3.30 14.95
C TRP A 91 -2.78 3.33 15.50
N ALA A 92 -1.77 3.35 14.61
CA ALA A 92 -0.37 3.53 14.97
C ALA A 92 -0.13 4.89 15.62
N ILE A 93 -0.63 5.98 15.02
CA ILE A 93 -0.51 7.33 15.58
C ILE A 93 -1.18 7.41 16.96
N TRP A 94 -2.40 6.90 17.07
CA TRP A 94 -3.11 6.88 18.35
C TRP A 94 -2.37 6.08 19.42
N THR A 95 -1.88 4.89 19.09
CA THR A 95 -1.09 4.04 20.00
C THR A 95 0.22 4.70 20.40
N TYR A 96 0.87 5.42 19.47
CA TYR A 96 2.11 6.12 19.76
C TYR A 96 1.91 7.31 20.71
N VAL A 97 0.88 8.14 20.48
CA VAL A 97 0.62 9.38 21.23
C VAL A 97 -0.07 9.11 22.57
N LYS A 98 -1.08 8.24 22.60
CA LYS A 98 -1.93 8.01 23.78
C LYS A 98 -1.81 6.60 24.38
N GLY A 99 -1.18 5.66 23.67
CA GLY A 99 -1.07 4.28 24.13
C GLY A 99 -0.06 4.11 25.26
N SER A 100 -0.33 3.14 26.13
CA SER A 100 0.61 2.69 27.16
C SER A 100 1.83 2.01 26.53
N GLU A 101 2.93 1.88 27.28
CA GLU A 101 4.12 1.17 26.80
C GLU A 101 3.81 -0.28 26.40
N ARG A 102 2.95 -0.96 27.17
CA ARG A 102 2.44 -2.29 26.81
C ARG A 102 1.71 -2.29 25.47
N ALA A 103 0.89 -1.27 25.17
CA ALA A 103 0.19 -1.17 23.88
C ALA A 103 1.19 -1.01 22.72
N LYS A 104 2.24 -0.19 22.89
CA LYS A 104 3.31 -0.01 21.89
C LYS A 104 4.13 -1.28 21.66
N GLU A 105 4.31 -2.12 22.67
CA GLU A 105 5.02 -3.42 22.56
C GLU A 105 4.20 -4.51 21.87
N HIS A 106 2.87 -4.47 22.02
CA HIS A 106 1.97 -5.48 21.45
C HIS A 106 1.45 -5.12 20.05
N PHE A 107 1.68 -3.88 19.60
CA PHE A 107 1.24 -3.37 18.31
C PHE A 107 1.67 -4.26 17.13
N ASN A 108 2.88 -4.86 17.18
CA ASN A 108 3.42 -5.68 16.09
C ASN A 108 2.57 -6.87 15.69
N ARG A 109 1.82 -7.46 16.61
CA ARG A 109 0.94 -8.59 16.28
C ARG A 109 -0.17 -8.14 15.36
N PHE A 110 -0.72 -6.95 15.63
CA PHE A 110 -1.75 -6.34 14.80
C PHE A 110 -1.18 -5.90 13.45
N SER A 111 -0.02 -5.22 13.45
CA SER A 111 0.64 -4.77 12.21
C SER A 111 0.88 -5.90 11.21
N ILE A 112 1.35 -7.07 11.66
CA ILE A 112 1.60 -8.21 10.77
C ILE A 112 0.30 -8.71 10.14
N VAL A 113 -0.78 -8.80 10.91
CA VAL A 113 -2.08 -9.26 10.39
C VAL A 113 -2.59 -8.31 9.32
N VAL A 114 -2.58 -7.01 9.59
CA VAL A 114 -3.00 -5.98 8.62
C VAL A 114 -2.13 -6.05 7.36
N TRP A 115 -0.81 -6.18 7.51
CA TRP A 115 0.12 -6.30 6.39
C TRP A 115 -0.16 -7.53 5.52
N CYS A 116 -0.41 -8.69 6.12
CA CYS A 116 -0.77 -9.90 5.39
C CYS A 116 -2.08 -9.74 4.61
N ILE A 117 -3.08 -9.06 5.17
CA ILE A 117 -4.34 -8.78 4.48
C ILE A 117 -4.11 -7.80 3.32
N TRP A 118 -3.29 -6.76 3.52
CA TRP A 118 -2.93 -5.78 2.49
C TRP A 118 -2.15 -6.40 1.32
N LEU A 119 -1.38 -7.47 1.52
CA LEU A 119 -0.70 -8.16 0.42
C LEU A 119 -1.67 -8.80 -0.59
N ILE A 120 -2.89 -9.15 -0.18
CA ILE A 120 -3.89 -9.77 -1.06
C ILE A 120 -4.25 -8.84 -2.24
N PRO A 121 -4.73 -7.60 -2.04
CA PRO A 121 -5.03 -6.69 -3.14
C PRO A 121 -3.78 -6.33 -3.97
N TYR A 122 -2.61 -6.21 -3.35
CA TYR A 122 -1.35 -6.00 -4.09
C TYR A 122 -1.07 -7.15 -5.07
N CYS A 123 -1.14 -8.40 -4.60
CA CYS A 123 -0.92 -9.58 -5.45
C CYS A 123 -1.98 -9.71 -6.54
N ILE A 124 -3.24 -9.37 -6.26
CA ILE A 124 -4.31 -9.33 -7.27
C ILE A 124 -3.95 -8.34 -8.37
N GLY A 125 -3.51 -7.13 -8.03
CA GLY A 125 -3.11 -6.12 -9.02
C GLY A 125 -1.92 -6.56 -9.87
N VAL A 126 -0.90 -7.19 -9.28
CA VAL A 126 0.23 -7.76 -10.02
C VAL A 126 -0.23 -8.85 -10.98
N TYR A 127 -1.07 -9.78 -10.51
CA TYR A 127 -1.57 -10.89 -11.32
C TYR A 127 -2.40 -10.42 -12.51
N LEU A 128 -3.32 -9.47 -12.30
CA LEU A 128 -4.15 -8.90 -13.37
C LEU A 128 -3.29 -8.13 -14.38
N GLY A 129 -2.31 -7.35 -13.89
CA GLY A 129 -1.37 -6.63 -14.75
C GLY A 129 -0.51 -7.56 -15.62
N MET A 130 -0.06 -8.70 -15.10
CA MET A 130 0.67 -9.70 -15.89
C MET A 130 -0.22 -10.46 -16.88
N SER A 131 -1.46 -10.77 -16.49
CA SER A 131 -2.39 -11.56 -17.33
C SER A 131 -2.88 -10.79 -18.55
N LEU A 132 -2.97 -9.46 -18.46
CA LEU A 132 -3.35 -8.58 -19.58
C LEU A 132 -2.25 -8.42 -20.64
N HIS A 133 -1.01 -8.82 -20.34
CA HIS A 133 0.16 -8.71 -21.23
C HIS A 133 0.53 -10.04 -21.94
N HIS A 134 -0.24 -11.10 -21.70
CA HIS A 134 -0.18 -12.37 -22.44
C HIS A 134 -1.27 -12.43 -23.53
#